data_AF-A0A2P2IBI7-F1
#
_entry.id   AF-A0A2P2IBI7-F1
#
_cell.length_a   1.000
_cell.length_b   1.000
_cell.length_c   1.000
_cell.angle_alpha   90.00
_cell.angle_beta   90.00
_cell.angle_gamma   90.00
#
_symmetry.space_group_name_H-M   'P 1'
#
loop_
_entity.id
_entity.type
_entity.pdbx_description
1 polymer ?
#
loop_
_entity_poly.entity_id
_entity_poly.type
_entity_poly.pdbx_seq_one_letter_code
_entity_poly.pdbx_strand_id
1 'polypeptide(L)'
;PHDMKFIGGMANCDDWEPSDNDPNSGAGKMGICCFEMDIWEANSMAQSFTPHDCSITGYYPCEGIECGDNPDDRYSGVCDKDGCDWAAYRLNQKEFFGPGLTVDSSQPITLVTQFITSDGTDNGDLVEVRRIYIQNGVTIQNTQVDFDGITPYDSVSDDYCSEIKDFFGDVQAFAEKGGMKALGESLDRGHVLVMSLWDDHYSHMLWLDSNWPLDADPATPGIARGPCPIDSGVPSEVEAEYPDATVKFSNIKIGPIQSY
;
A
#
# COMPACT_ATOMS: atom_id res chain seq x y z
N PRO A 1 0.95 -9.28 10.70
CA PRO A 1 1.37 -10.58 10.07
C PRO A 1 1.62 -11.64 11.14
N HIS A 2 1.07 -12.85 10.99
CA HIS A 2 1.24 -13.99 11.90
C HIS A 2 2.31 -15.00 11.44
N ASP A 3 2.79 -14.85 10.21
CA ASP A 3 3.76 -15.70 9.53
C ASP A 3 5.22 -15.47 9.94
N MET A 4 5.45 -14.41 10.73
CA MET A 4 6.75 -14.12 11.32
C MET A 4 7.17 -15.22 12.29
N LYS A 5 8.21 -15.97 11.91
CA LYS A 5 8.75 -17.11 12.68
C LYS A 5 9.35 -16.71 14.03
N PHE A 6 9.75 -15.45 14.19
CA PHE A 6 10.28 -14.91 15.45
C PHE A 6 9.69 -13.53 15.78
N ILE A 7 9.09 -13.39 16.96
CA ILE A 7 8.47 -12.16 17.47
C ILE A 7 8.89 -11.98 18.94
N GLY A 8 9.21 -10.76 19.36
CA GLY A 8 9.56 -10.44 20.75
C GLY A 8 10.81 -11.16 21.28
N GLY A 9 11.69 -11.63 20.39
CA GLY A 9 12.85 -12.43 20.74
C GLY A 9 12.56 -13.91 21.03
N MET A 10 11.35 -14.38 20.68
CA MET A 10 10.91 -15.76 20.84
C MET A 10 10.47 -16.36 19.50
N ALA A 11 10.51 -17.69 19.38
CA ALA A 11 9.92 -18.37 18.23
C ALA A 11 8.38 -18.30 18.32
N ASN A 12 7.72 -17.96 17.21
CA ASN A 12 6.26 -17.90 17.13
C ASN A 12 5.69 -19.29 16.77
N CYS A 13 6.00 -20.31 17.57
CA CYS A 13 5.62 -21.70 17.27
C CYS A 13 4.36 -22.18 17.99
N ASP A 14 3.83 -21.39 18.92
CA ASP A 14 2.58 -21.69 19.61
C ASP A 14 1.43 -21.61 18.61
N ASP A 15 0.58 -22.63 18.61
CA ASP A 15 -0.56 -22.80 17.69
C ASP A 15 -0.19 -22.60 16.20
N TRP A 16 1.02 -23.03 15.81
CA TRP A 16 1.47 -22.90 14.42
C TRP A 16 0.64 -23.76 13.46
N GLU A 17 -0.04 -23.11 12.52
CA GLU A 17 -0.80 -23.74 11.45
C GLU A 17 -0.07 -23.53 10.11
N PRO A 18 0.34 -24.60 9.40
CA PRO A 18 0.88 -24.48 8.04
C PRO A 18 -0.14 -23.84 7.10
N SER A 19 0.33 -23.05 6.13
CA SER A 19 -0.55 -22.53 5.08
C SER A 19 -1.06 -23.66 4.18
N ASP A 20 -2.34 -23.61 3.80
CA ASP A 20 -2.94 -24.57 2.89
C ASP A 20 -2.44 -24.41 1.44
N ASN A 21 -1.93 -23.23 1.09
CA ASN A 21 -1.50 -22.89 -0.27
C ASN A 21 -0.06 -22.37 -0.39
N ASP A 22 0.70 -22.24 0.70
CA ASP A 22 2.14 -21.94 0.70
C ASP A 22 2.93 -23.04 1.43
N PRO A 23 3.75 -23.85 0.74
CA PRO A 23 4.52 -24.92 1.36
C PRO A 23 5.65 -24.43 2.30
N ASN A 24 6.00 -23.15 2.29
CA ASN A 24 7.11 -22.56 3.04
C ASN A 24 6.67 -21.68 4.23
N SER A 25 5.36 -21.46 4.36
CA SER A 25 4.77 -20.56 5.35
C SER A 25 3.70 -21.22 6.21
N GLY A 26 3.21 -20.46 7.17
CA GLY A 26 2.21 -20.81 8.17
C GLY A 26 2.02 -19.62 9.09
N ALA A 27 1.10 -19.74 10.04
CA ALA A 27 0.78 -18.69 10.99
C ALA A 27 0.91 -19.21 12.42
N GLY A 28 1.62 -18.47 13.27
CA GLY A 28 1.65 -18.72 14.71
C GLY A 28 0.64 -17.86 15.46
N LYS A 29 0.53 -18.08 16.77
CA LYS A 29 -0.39 -17.35 17.64
C LYS A 29 -0.17 -15.84 17.68
N MET A 30 1.09 -15.40 17.69
CA MET A 30 1.40 -13.97 17.76
C MET A 30 1.41 -13.35 16.37
N GLY A 31 0.91 -12.12 16.28
CA GLY A 31 1.18 -11.23 15.18
C GLY A 31 2.21 -10.16 15.56
N ILE A 32 2.68 -9.40 14.56
CA ILE A 32 3.45 -8.18 14.77
C ILE A 32 2.83 -7.00 14.03
N CYS A 33 2.67 -5.88 14.75
CA CYS A 33 2.12 -4.63 14.25
C CYS A 33 3.15 -3.50 14.33
N CYS A 34 3.13 -2.61 13.34
CA CYS A 34 3.85 -1.34 13.30
C CYS A 34 3.23 -0.43 12.24
N PHE A 35 3.58 0.85 12.26
CA PHE A 35 3.27 1.78 11.17
C PHE A 35 3.96 1.35 9.89
N GLU A 36 3.35 1.65 8.76
CA GLU A 36 3.84 1.29 7.44
C GLU A 36 3.57 2.43 6.44
N MET A 37 4.56 2.72 5.60
CA MET A 37 4.44 3.70 4.53
C MET A 37 4.88 3.04 3.24
N ASP A 38 3.90 2.59 2.47
CA ASP A 38 4.13 1.96 1.18
C ASP A 38 4.47 3.01 0.15
N ILE A 39 5.77 3.20 -0.05
CA ILE A 39 6.28 4.10 -1.08
C ILE A 39 5.89 3.57 -2.48
N TRP A 40 5.88 2.25 -2.65
CA TRP A 40 5.69 1.62 -3.95
C TRP A 40 5.25 0.16 -3.84
N GLU A 41 3.98 -0.11 -4.11
CA GLU A 41 3.47 -1.44 -4.40
C GLU A 41 3.05 -1.47 -5.86
N ALA A 42 3.68 -2.31 -6.68
CA ALA A 42 3.40 -2.31 -8.11
C ALA A 42 3.85 -3.59 -8.81
N ASN A 43 3.21 -3.84 -9.94
CA ASN A 43 3.76 -4.63 -11.03
C ASN A 43 3.73 -3.79 -12.32
N SER A 44 3.87 -4.40 -13.50
CA SER A 44 3.83 -3.62 -14.74
C SER A 44 2.44 -3.05 -15.07
N MET A 45 1.37 -3.53 -14.45
CA MET A 45 -0.02 -3.23 -14.84
C MET A 45 -0.69 -2.21 -13.92
N ALA A 46 -0.30 -2.17 -12.65
CA ALA A 46 -0.85 -1.25 -11.65
C ALA A 46 0.21 -0.85 -10.62
N GLN A 47 -0.05 0.26 -9.93
CA GLN A 47 0.76 0.76 -8.83
C GLN A 47 -0.11 1.45 -7.78
N SER A 48 0.35 1.40 -6.53
CA SER A 48 -0.17 2.16 -5.40
C SER A 48 0.97 2.76 -4.56
N PHE A 49 0.63 3.81 -3.82
CA PHE A 49 1.37 4.19 -2.62
C PHE A 49 0.38 4.50 -1.50
N THR A 50 0.68 3.99 -0.31
CA THR A 50 -0.33 3.84 0.75
C THR A 50 0.30 4.13 2.11
N PRO A 51 -0.12 5.18 2.83
CA PRO A 51 0.15 5.30 4.25
C PRO A 51 -0.77 4.40 5.08
N HIS A 52 -0.18 3.70 6.04
CA HIS A 52 -0.86 2.89 7.04
C HIS A 52 -0.42 3.35 8.44
N ASP A 53 -1.38 3.81 9.24
CA ASP A 53 -1.14 4.24 10.60
C ASP A 53 -1.68 3.24 11.63
N CYS A 54 -1.29 3.44 12.88
CA CYS A 54 -1.69 2.57 13.98
C CYS A 54 -1.87 3.36 15.28
N SER A 55 -2.73 2.87 16.17
CA SER A 55 -2.93 3.42 17.52
C SER A 55 -1.91 2.90 18.55
N ILE A 56 -0.64 2.78 18.13
CA ILE A 56 0.51 2.30 18.92
C ILE A 56 1.70 3.26 18.68
N THR A 57 2.88 2.98 19.25
CA THR A 57 4.08 3.85 19.06
C THR A 57 5.15 3.23 18.17
N GLY A 58 5.19 1.92 17.97
CA GLY A 58 6.25 1.29 17.19
C GLY A 58 6.03 -0.21 17.12
N TYR A 59 7.13 -0.98 17.15
CA TYR A 59 7.09 -2.44 17.20
C TYR A 59 6.15 -2.95 18.31
N TYR A 60 5.11 -3.69 17.93
CA TYR A 60 4.05 -4.13 18.84
C TYR A 60 3.60 -5.57 18.56
N PRO A 61 4.11 -6.58 19.29
CA PRO A 61 3.55 -7.93 19.25
C PRO A 61 2.09 -7.91 19.67
N CYS A 62 1.22 -8.53 18.88
CA CYS A 62 -0.21 -8.57 19.13
C CYS A 62 -0.69 -10.02 19.30
N GLU A 63 -1.84 -10.18 19.96
CA GLU A 63 -2.63 -11.41 19.94
C GLU A 63 -4.13 -11.06 19.89
N GLY A 64 -4.94 -11.96 19.33
CA GLY A 64 -6.39 -11.82 19.27
C GLY A 64 -6.83 -10.53 18.56
N ILE A 65 -7.83 -9.86 19.14
CA ILE A 65 -8.47 -8.68 18.53
C ILE A 65 -7.48 -7.58 18.14
N GLU A 66 -6.35 -7.44 18.86
CA GLU A 66 -5.34 -6.41 18.59
C GLU A 66 -4.64 -6.61 17.24
N CYS A 67 -4.54 -7.85 16.75
CA CYS A 67 -3.98 -8.16 15.43
C CYS A 67 -4.94 -7.83 14.27
N GLY A 68 -6.23 -7.65 14.58
CA GLY A 68 -7.28 -7.35 13.62
C GLY A 68 -7.45 -8.39 12.54
N ASP A 69 -7.41 -9.68 12.89
CA ASP A 69 -7.35 -10.77 11.92
C ASP A 69 -8.52 -10.78 10.93
N ASN A 70 -8.22 -11.07 9.66
CA ASN A 70 -9.23 -11.13 8.62
C ASN A 70 -10.08 -12.42 8.75
N PRO A 71 -11.34 -12.40 8.29
CA PRO A 71 -12.07 -11.22 7.79
C PRO A 71 -12.74 -10.42 8.92
N ASP A 72 -13.04 -11.07 10.05
CA ASP A 72 -14.01 -10.56 11.04
C ASP A 72 -13.51 -9.35 11.83
N ASP A 73 -12.21 -9.28 12.10
CA ASP A 73 -11.61 -8.28 12.99
C ASP A 73 -10.73 -7.25 12.25
N ARG A 74 -10.79 -7.21 10.91
CA ARG A 74 -9.95 -6.36 10.05
C ARG A 74 -9.78 -4.92 10.53
N TYR A 75 -10.87 -4.33 11.03
CA TYR A 75 -10.92 -2.93 11.49
C TYR A 75 -10.88 -2.78 13.03
N SER A 76 -10.87 -3.89 13.77
CA SER A 76 -10.85 -3.90 15.23
C SER A 76 -9.43 -3.87 15.82
N GLY A 77 -8.41 -4.15 15.00
CA GLY A 77 -7.01 -4.19 15.40
C GLY A 77 -6.38 -2.84 15.70
N VAL A 78 -5.10 -2.85 16.07
CA VAL A 78 -4.37 -1.61 16.41
C VAL A 78 -3.88 -0.83 15.19
N CYS A 79 -3.85 -1.44 14.01
CA CYS A 79 -3.38 -0.81 12.77
C CYS A 79 -4.46 -0.72 11.72
N ASP A 80 -4.36 0.28 10.85
CA ASP A 80 -5.14 0.38 9.62
C ASP A 80 -4.59 -0.62 8.57
N LYS A 81 -5.37 -1.67 8.29
CA LYS A 81 -5.01 -2.69 7.30
C LYS A 81 -5.32 -2.31 5.85
N ASP A 82 -6.19 -1.32 5.62
CA ASP A 82 -6.53 -0.84 4.28
C ASP A 82 -5.57 0.25 3.84
N GLY A 83 -5.21 1.13 4.77
CA GLY A 83 -4.45 2.34 4.47
C GLY A 83 -5.29 3.38 3.74
N CYS A 84 -4.65 4.49 3.37
CA CYS A 84 -5.23 5.52 2.51
C CYS A 84 -4.55 5.54 1.14
N ASP A 85 -4.92 4.59 0.28
CA ASP A 85 -4.22 4.32 -0.97
C ASP A 85 -4.37 5.42 -2.02
N TRP A 86 -3.29 5.63 -2.78
CA TRP A 86 -3.33 6.30 -4.07
C TRP A 86 -2.93 5.33 -5.17
N ALA A 87 -3.94 4.70 -5.79
CA ALA A 87 -3.77 3.84 -6.95
C ALA A 87 -4.39 4.50 -8.19
N ALA A 88 -3.57 4.91 -9.15
CA ALA A 88 -4.03 5.73 -10.29
C ALA A 88 -5.20 5.09 -11.05
N TYR A 89 -5.13 3.78 -11.33
CA TYR A 89 -6.19 3.06 -12.03
C TYR A 89 -7.48 3.00 -11.20
N ARG A 90 -7.38 2.78 -9.88
CA ARG A 90 -8.52 2.82 -8.92
C ARG A 90 -9.19 4.19 -8.86
N LEU A 91 -8.39 5.24 -9.03
CA LEU A 91 -8.83 6.63 -9.14
C LEU A 91 -9.29 7.03 -10.55
N ASN A 92 -9.65 6.03 -11.37
CA ASN A 92 -10.19 6.13 -12.72
C ASN A 92 -9.20 6.66 -13.79
N GLN A 93 -7.90 6.69 -13.50
CA GLN A 93 -6.86 7.16 -14.42
C GLN A 93 -6.17 6.00 -15.13
N LYS A 94 -6.96 5.28 -15.95
CA LYS A 94 -6.58 3.99 -16.55
C LYS A 94 -5.44 4.07 -17.57
N GLU A 95 -5.20 5.24 -18.15
CA GLU A 95 -4.15 5.48 -19.16
C GLU A 95 -2.87 6.09 -18.56
N PHE A 96 -2.76 6.13 -17.24
CA PHE A 96 -1.63 6.78 -16.58
C PHE A 96 -0.43 5.86 -16.39
N PHE A 97 -0.60 4.66 -15.85
CA PHE A 97 0.51 3.75 -15.52
C PHE A 97 0.31 2.39 -16.18
N GLY A 98 1.32 1.95 -16.92
CA GLY A 98 1.31 0.64 -17.60
C GLY A 98 2.26 0.60 -18.80
N PRO A 99 2.40 -0.53 -19.49
CA PRO A 99 3.35 -0.66 -20.59
C PRO A 99 2.95 0.25 -21.75
N GLY A 100 3.79 1.21 -22.10
CA GLY A 100 3.54 2.20 -23.15
C GLY A 100 2.56 3.32 -22.80
N LEU A 101 2.15 3.46 -21.53
CA LEU A 101 1.26 4.52 -21.06
C LEU A 101 2.02 5.78 -20.63
N THR A 102 1.35 6.74 -19.98
CA THR A 102 1.95 8.03 -19.58
C THR A 102 3.21 7.85 -18.73
N VAL A 103 3.13 6.98 -17.73
CA VAL A 103 4.27 6.39 -17.01
C VAL A 103 4.44 4.98 -17.56
N ASP A 104 5.43 4.81 -18.44
CA ASP A 104 5.67 3.56 -19.15
C ASP A 104 6.36 2.54 -18.25
N SER A 105 5.61 1.58 -17.71
CA SER A 105 6.16 0.54 -16.82
C SER A 105 7.08 -0.46 -17.53
N SER A 106 7.18 -0.44 -18.87
CA SER A 106 8.14 -1.26 -19.63
C SER A 106 9.58 -0.70 -19.57
N GLN A 107 9.76 0.48 -18.97
CA GLN A 107 11.04 1.16 -18.87
C GLN A 107 11.34 1.55 -17.40
N PRO A 108 12.61 1.79 -17.04
CA PRO A 108 12.93 2.30 -15.71
C PRO A 108 12.21 3.61 -15.39
N ILE A 109 11.68 3.71 -14.17
CA ILE A 109 10.97 4.89 -13.65
C ILE A 109 11.74 5.41 -12.45
N THR A 110 11.96 6.73 -12.39
CA THR A 110 12.36 7.39 -11.14
C THR A 110 11.11 7.85 -10.42
N LEU A 111 10.96 7.41 -9.17
CA LEU A 111 9.87 7.81 -8.28
C LEU A 111 10.39 8.85 -7.30
N VAL A 112 9.63 9.93 -7.13
CA VAL A 112 9.89 10.95 -6.11
C VAL A 112 8.65 11.03 -5.22
N THR A 113 8.85 10.75 -3.94
CA THR A 113 7.82 10.89 -2.90
C THR A 113 8.22 12.02 -1.98
N GLN A 114 7.32 12.99 -1.77
CA GLN A 114 7.57 14.16 -0.93
C GLN A 114 6.65 14.12 0.28
N PHE A 115 7.20 14.32 1.46
CA PHE A 115 6.48 14.38 2.73
C PHE A 115 6.39 15.84 3.17
N ILE A 116 5.20 16.42 3.02
CA ILE A 116 4.96 17.84 3.27
C ILE A 116 4.43 18.00 4.69
N THR A 117 5.05 18.89 5.46
CA THR A 117 4.63 19.25 6.80
C THR A 117 3.84 20.56 6.80
N SER A 118 2.98 20.72 7.80
CA SER A 118 2.06 21.84 7.97
C SER A 118 2.71 23.23 7.92
N ASP A 119 3.97 23.35 8.34
CA ASP A 119 4.73 24.61 8.35
C ASP A 119 5.97 24.60 7.43
N GLY A 120 6.16 23.52 6.66
CA GLY A 120 7.31 23.34 5.78
C GLY A 120 8.64 23.11 6.51
N THR A 121 8.61 22.71 7.78
CA THR A 121 9.81 22.36 8.57
C THR A 121 9.79 20.90 9.02
N ASP A 122 10.95 20.40 9.43
CA ASP A 122 11.10 19.03 9.97
C ASP A 122 10.37 18.81 11.31
N ASN A 123 9.76 19.85 11.93
CA ASN A 123 9.03 19.71 13.19
C ASN A 123 7.50 19.89 13.04
N GLY A 124 7.02 20.23 11.85
CA GLY A 124 5.60 20.37 11.59
C GLY A 124 4.92 19.01 11.43
N ASP A 125 3.64 18.91 11.79
CA ASP A 125 2.86 17.69 11.54
C ASP A 125 2.86 17.37 10.03
N LEU A 126 3.02 16.11 9.65
CA LEU A 126 2.83 15.64 8.27
C LEU A 126 1.38 15.89 7.84
N VAL A 127 1.19 16.51 6.67
CA VAL A 127 -0.14 16.85 6.14
C VAL A 127 -0.40 16.32 4.75
N GLU A 128 0.64 16.00 3.99
CA GLU A 128 0.47 15.59 2.59
C GLU A 128 1.66 14.72 2.11
N VAL A 129 1.36 13.62 1.40
CA VAL A 129 2.34 12.83 0.64
C VAL A 129 2.11 13.05 -0.86
N ARG A 130 3.09 13.65 -1.53
CA ARG A 130 3.04 13.93 -2.98
C ARG A 130 3.87 12.93 -3.77
N ARG A 131 3.48 12.72 -5.02
CA ARG A 131 4.17 11.84 -5.97
C ARG A 131 4.57 12.58 -7.24
N ILE A 132 5.78 12.35 -7.72
CA ILE A 132 6.26 12.77 -9.03
C ILE A 132 6.99 11.59 -9.67
N TYR A 133 6.86 11.45 -10.99
CA TYR A 133 7.59 10.48 -11.79
C TYR A 133 8.59 11.21 -12.69
N ILE A 134 9.76 10.61 -12.92
CA ILE A 134 10.71 11.06 -13.94
C ILE A 134 11.08 9.87 -14.81
N GLN A 135 10.83 10.00 -16.11
CA GLN A 135 11.13 8.96 -17.08
C GLN A 135 11.72 9.60 -18.34
N ASN A 136 12.84 9.06 -18.83
CA ASN A 136 13.54 9.57 -20.01
C ASN A 136 13.85 11.08 -19.96
N GLY A 137 14.13 11.61 -18.77
CA GLY A 137 14.39 13.04 -18.55
C GLY A 137 13.14 13.93 -18.56
N VAL A 138 11.94 13.36 -18.63
CA VAL A 138 10.67 14.07 -18.57
C VAL A 138 10.08 13.93 -17.16
N THR A 139 9.75 15.06 -16.55
CA THR A 139 8.98 15.10 -15.29
C THR A 139 7.50 14.92 -15.59
N ILE A 140 6.87 13.97 -14.90
CA ILE A 140 5.46 13.62 -15.02
C ILE A 140 4.83 13.82 -13.63
N GLN A 141 3.82 14.70 -13.54
CA GLN A 141 3.09 14.91 -12.29
C GLN A 141 2.19 13.71 -11.98
N ASN A 142 1.82 13.53 -10.72
CA ASN A 142 0.81 12.54 -10.36
C ASN A 142 -0.53 12.84 -11.06
N THR A 143 -1.36 11.81 -11.16
CA THR A 143 -2.73 11.98 -11.65
C THR A 143 -3.60 12.75 -10.67
N GLN A 144 -4.76 13.20 -11.15
CA GLN A 144 -5.84 13.65 -10.29
C GLN A 144 -6.91 12.57 -10.14
N VAL A 145 -7.67 12.60 -9.05
CA VAL A 145 -8.92 11.81 -8.93
C VAL A 145 -9.87 12.17 -10.09
N ASP A 146 -10.40 11.17 -10.79
CA ASP A 146 -11.31 11.37 -11.93
C ASP A 146 -12.69 10.73 -11.69
N PHE A 147 -13.44 11.32 -10.76
CA PHE A 147 -14.84 10.95 -10.50
C PHE A 147 -15.73 12.20 -10.40
N ASP A 148 -16.93 12.10 -10.99
CA ASP A 148 -17.92 13.16 -10.90
C ASP A 148 -18.31 13.43 -9.44
N GLY A 149 -18.17 14.69 -9.01
CA GLY A 149 -18.56 15.12 -7.67
C GLY A 149 -17.50 14.93 -6.59
N ILE A 150 -16.30 14.48 -6.95
CA ILE A 150 -15.16 14.36 -6.04
C ILE A 150 -14.11 15.42 -6.36
N THR A 151 -13.50 15.99 -5.31
CA THR A 151 -12.41 16.94 -5.44
C THR A 151 -11.23 16.29 -6.20
N PRO A 152 -10.65 16.97 -7.21
CA PRO A 152 -9.56 16.42 -8.01
C PRO A 152 -8.22 16.56 -7.28
N TYR A 153 -8.07 15.90 -6.12
CA TYR A 153 -6.79 15.77 -5.42
C TYR A 153 -5.73 15.17 -6.35
N ASP A 154 -4.45 15.37 -6.05
CA ASP A 154 -3.29 14.74 -6.74
C ASP A 154 -2.26 14.16 -5.76
N SER A 155 -2.61 14.08 -4.48
CA SER A 155 -1.75 13.67 -3.37
C SER A 155 -2.58 13.08 -2.23
N VAL A 156 -1.91 12.35 -1.33
CA VAL A 156 -2.56 11.78 -0.15
C VAL A 156 -2.53 12.81 0.99
N SER A 157 -3.70 13.15 1.51
CA SER A 157 -3.93 14.02 2.67
C SER A 157 -5.14 13.51 3.45
N ASP A 158 -5.35 13.95 4.70
CA ASP A 158 -6.52 13.52 5.48
C ASP A 158 -7.85 13.87 4.78
N ASP A 159 -7.93 15.02 4.10
CA ASP A 159 -9.12 15.43 3.33
C ASP A 159 -9.38 14.49 2.14
N TYR A 160 -8.32 14.13 1.38
CA TYR A 160 -8.41 13.14 0.32
C TYR A 160 -8.89 11.79 0.87
N CYS A 161 -8.25 11.31 1.93
CA CYS A 161 -8.55 10.03 2.56
C CYS A 161 -10.01 9.94 2.98
N SER A 162 -10.50 10.98 3.67
CA SER A 162 -11.89 11.05 4.11
C SER A 162 -12.85 11.05 2.92
N GLU A 163 -12.64 11.92 1.93
CA GLU A 163 -13.57 12.07 0.80
C GLU A 163 -13.60 10.82 -0.09
N ILE A 164 -12.44 10.23 -0.40
CA ILE A 164 -12.36 9.08 -1.30
C ILE A 164 -12.89 7.80 -0.64
N LYS A 165 -12.61 7.56 0.65
CA LYS A 165 -13.14 6.39 1.37
C LYS A 165 -14.65 6.48 1.52
N ASP A 166 -15.19 7.65 1.85
CA ASP A 166 -16.65 7.86 1.88
C ASP A 166 -17.29 7.61 0.51
N PHE A 167 -16.64 8.04 -0.57
CA PHE A 167 -17.12 7.84 -1.94
C PHE A 167 -17.11 6.37 -2.37
N PHE A 168 -16.08 5.61 -2.01
CA PHE A 168 -16.00 4.17 -2.27
C PHE A 168 -16.84 3.32 -1.30
N GLY A 169 -17.25 3.89 -0.16
CA GLY A 169 -17.93 3.15 0.91
C GLY A 169 -16.98 2.30 1.75
N ASP A 170 -15.70 2.66 1.78
CA ASP A 170 -14.65 2.00 2.56
C ASP A 170 -14.67 2.48 4.03
N VAL A 171 -14.11 1.68 4.94
CA VAL A 171 -14.00 2.04 6.37
C VAL A 171 -12.91 3.09 6.56
N GLN A 172 -13.20 4.12 7.36
CA GLN A 172 -12.33 5.25 7.68
C GLN A 172 -11.23 4.92 8.71
N ALA A 173 -10.64 3.71 8.64
CA ALA A 173 -9.68 3.22 9.62
C ALA A 173 -8.46 4.16 9.75
N PHE A 174 -7.93 4.69 8.65
CA PHE A 174 -6.84 5.67 8.67
C PHE A 174 -7.14 6.89 9.57
N ALA A 175 -8.31 7.49 9.40
CA ALA A 175 -8.73 8.63 10.23
C ALA A 175 -8.95 8.22 11.70
N GLU A 176 -9.46 7.02 11.94
CA GLU A 176 -9.68 6.49 13.30
C GLU A 176 -8.39 6.17 14.07
N LYS A 177 -7.29 5.85 13.37
CA LYS A 177 -5.99 5.54 13.98
C LYS A 177 -5.06 6.75 14.14
N GLY A 178 -5.43 7.90 13.56
CA GLY A 178 -4.76 9.19 13.77
C GLY A 178 -4.24 9.86 12.49
N GLY A 179 -4.43 9.24 11.34
CA GLY A 179 -4.22 9.78 10.01
C GLY A 179 -2.79 10.23 9.74
N MET A 180 -2.66 11.27 8.91
CA MET A 180 -1.36 11.80 8.47
C MET A 180 -0.48 12.22 9.65
N LYS A 181 -1.07 12.77 10.71
CA LYS A 181 -0.34 13.15 11.91
C LYS A 181 0.30 11.94 12.60
N ALA A 182 -0.45 10.88 12.84
CA ALA A 182 0.07 9.68 13.51
C ALA A 182 1.18 9.02 12.68
N LEU A 183 1.02 8.98 11.35
CA LEU A 183 2.08 8.54 10.45
C LEU A 183 3.31 9.45 10.54
N GLY A 184 3.14 10.77 10.50
CA GLY A 184 4.23 11.75 10.63
C GLY A 184 5.03 11.57 11.91
N GLU A 185 4.35 11.43 13.05
CA GLU A 185 5.00 11.14 14.34
C GLU A 185 5.80 9.83 14.30
N SER A 186 5.35 8.84 13.51
CA SER A 186 6.10 7.59 13.29
C SER A 186 7.34 7.78 12.43
N LEU A 187 7.26 8.60 11.39
CA LEU A 187 8.40 8.94 10.53
C LEU A 187 9.47 9.71 11.31
N ASP A 188 9.07 10.60 12.22
CA ASP A 188 9.99 11.33 13.12
C ASP A 188 10.81 10.40 14.02
N ARG A 189 10.26 9.23 14.39
CA ARG A 189 10.99 8.20 15.15
C ARG A 189 11.97 7.41 14.29
N GLY A 190 11.87 7.52 12.97
CA GLY A 190 12.67 6.81 12.00
C GLY A 190 12.05 5.48 11.58
N HIS A 191 11.98 5.28 10.26
CA HIS A 191 11.53 4.05 9.63
C HIS A 191 12.70 3.25 9.04
N VAL A 192 12.48 1.97 8.78
CA VAL A 192 13.41 1.09 8.06
C VAL A 192 12.93 0.93 6.63
N LEU A 193 13.82 1.13 5.65
CA LEU A 193 13.51 0.86 4.25
C LEU A 193 13.43 -0.65 4.00
N VAL A 194 12.31 -1.11 3.44
CA VAL A 194 12.10 -2.47 2.96
C VAL A 194 12.09 -2.49 1.44
N MET A 195 12.66 -3.54 0.84
CA MET A 195 12.57 -3.85 -0.58
C MET A 195 12.21 -5.33 -0.71
N SER A 196 11.10 -5.64 -1.38
CA SER A 196 10.56 -7.00 -1.51
C SER A 196 10.06 -7.27 -2.93
N LEU A 197 9.84 -8.54 -3.22
CA LEU A 197 9.14 -9.07 -4.39
C LEU A 197 8.41 -10.32 -3.90
N TRP A 198 7.09 -10.39 -4.12
CA TRP A 198 6.23 -11.42 -3.55
C TRP A 198 4.97 -11.59 -4.41
N ASP A 199 4.38 -12.77 -4.34
CA ASP A 199 3.01 -13.07 -4.76
C ASP A 199 2.12 -13.24 -3.53
N ASP A 200 0.80 -13.19 -3.72
CA ASP A 200 -0.15 -13.03 -2.63
C ASP A 200 -1.01 -14.30 -2.47
N HIS A 201 -0.70 -15.06 -1.44
CA HIS A 201 -1.44 -16.26 -1.05
C HIS A 201 -2.82 -15.99 -0.41
N TYR A 202 -3.16 -14.74 -0.08
CA TYR A 202 -4.44 -14.38 0.53
C TYR A 202 -5.46 -13.92 -0.53
N SER A 203 -5.06 -12.99 -1.41
CA SER A 203 -5.97 -12.34 -2.36
C SER A 203 -5.44 -12.28 -3.79
N HIS A 204 -4.38 -13.04 -4.12
CA HIS A 204 -3.85 -13.19 -5.47
C HIS A 204 -3.46 -11.84 -6.12
N MET A 205 -3.11 -10.83 -5.32
CA MET A 205 -2.73 -9.48 -5.76
C MET A 205 -3.87 -8.68 -6.42
N LEU A 206 -5.11 -9.20 -6.36
CA LEU A 206 -6.26 -8.62 -7.05
C LEU A 206 -6.67 -7.25 -6.47
N TRP A 207 -6.35 -7.01 -5.20
CA TRP A 207 -6.51 -5.72 -4.54
C TRP A 207 -5.57 -4.63 -5.11
N LEU A 208 -4.56 -5.00 -5.88
CA LEU A 208 -3.63 -4.07 -6.53
C LEU A 208 -3.97 -3.89 -8.02
N ASP A 209 -4.19 -4.98 -8.76
CA ASP A 209 -4.15 -4.96 -10.23
C ASP A 209 -5.38 -5.51 -10.95
N SER A 210 -6.44 -5.89 -10.22
CA SER A 210 -7.67 -6.46 -10.78
C SER A 210 -8.93 -5.77 -10.22
N ASN A 211 -10.05 -6.48 -10.21
CA ASN A 211 -11.28 -6.06 -9.54
C ASN A 211 -11.37 -6.71 -8.16
N TRP A 212 -11.57 -5.91 -7.11
CA TRP A 212 -11.64 -6.41 -5.74
C TRP A 212 -12.67 -5.63 -4.90
N PRO A 213 -13.57 -6.32 -4.17
CA PRO A 213 -13.76 -7.78 -4.09
C PRO A 213 -14.36 -8.42 -5.37
N LEU A 214 -14.25 -9.74 -5.48
CA LEU A 214 -14.57 -10.53 -6.68
C LEU A 214 -16.04 -10.54 -7.10
N ASP A 215 -16.95 -10.30 -6.16
CA ASP A 215 -18.41 -10.33 -6.37
C ASP A 215 -19.01 -8.94 -6.63
N ALA A 216 -18.21 -7.88 -6.53
CA ALA A 216 -18.65 -6.52 -6.80
C ALA A 216 -18.68 -6.20 -8.30
N ASP A 217 -19.56 -5.28 -8.69
CA ASP A 217 -19.63 -4.78 -10.07
C ASP A 217 -18.38 -3.93 -10.37
N PRO A 218 -17.55 -4.28 -11.37
CA PRO A 218 -16.36 -3.51 -11.76
C PRO A 218 -16.66 -2.06 -12.17
N ALA A 219 -17.92 -1.73 -12.51
CA ALA A 219 -18.33 -0.36 -12.79
C ALA A 219 -18.53 0.49 -11.52
N THR A 220 -18.60 -0.14 -10.34
CA THR A 220 -18.69 0.58 -9.07
C THR A 220 -17.33 1.23 -8.76
N PRO A 221 -17.29 2.54 -8.44
CA PRO A 221 -16.06 3.21 -8.07
C PRO A 221 -15.33 2.51 -6.93
N GLY A 222 -14.00 2.42 -7.03
CA GLY A 222 -13.14 1.76 -6.03
C GLY A 222 -12.95 0.26 -6.23
N ILE A 223 -13.75 -0.40 -7.07
CA ILE A 223 -13.65 -1.85 -7.31
C ILE A 223 -12.54 -2.20 -8.30
N ALA A 224 -12.48 -1.51 -9.45
CA ALA A 224 -11.49 -1.78 -10.49
C ALA A 224 -10.17 -1.07 -10.17
N ARG A 225 -9.09 -1.84 -10.00
CA ARG A 225 -7.77 -1.39 -9.52
C ARG A 225 -6.64 -1.64 -10.50
N GLY A 226 -6.89 -2.50 -11.48
CA GLY A 226 -6.05 -2.64 -12.66
C GLY A 226 -6.77 -3.43 -13.77
N PRO A 227 -6.04 -3.73 -14.85
CA PRO A 227 -6.60 -4.42 -16.01
C PRO A 227 -6.51 -5.95 -15.92
N CYS A 228 -5.92 -6.53 -14.86
CA CYS A 228 -5.69 -7.97 -14.78
C CYS A 228 -7.01 -8.73 -14.60
N PRO A 229 -7.15 -9.94 -15.19
CA PRO A 229 -8.31 -10.81 -14.98
C PRO A 229 -8.48 -11.20 -13.50
N ILE A 230 -9.73 -11.43 -13.07
CA ILE A 230 -10.04 -11.82 -11.69
C ILE A 230 -9.59 -13.24 -11.31
N ASP A 231 -9.25 -14.06 -12.31
CA ASP A 231 -8.69 -15.40 -12.16
C ASP A 231 -7.16 -15.43 -12.28
N SER A 232 -6.50 -14.27 -12.32
CA SER A 232 -5.04 -14.16 -12.31
C SER A 232 -4.46 -14.22 -10.89
N GLY A 233 -3.12 -14.26 -10.80
CA GLY A 233 -2.40 -14.07 -9.54
C GLY A 233 -2.37 -15.28 -8.61
N VAL A 234 -2.91 -16.44 -9.03
CA VAL A 234 -2.80 -17.69 -8.26
C VAL A 234 -1.31 -18.01 -8.05
N PRO A 235 -0.80 -18.11 -6.80
CA PRO A 235 0.63 -18.26 -6.51
C PRO A 235 1.32 -19.35 -7.34
N SER A 236 0.76 -20.57 -7.33
CA SER A 236 1.33 -21.69 -8.09
C SER A 236 1.39 -21.48 -9.61
N GLU A 237 0.51 -20.64 -10.16
CA GLU A 237 0.51 -20.31 -11.59
C GLU A 237 1.55 -19.23 -11.89
N VAL A 238 1.62 -18.16 -11.08
CA VAL A 238 2.59 -17.08 -11.29
C VAL A 238 4.03 -17.52 -11.05
N GLU A 239 4.27 -18.35 -10.03
CA GLU A 239 5.57 -18.99 -9.77
C GLU A 239 6.04 -19.84 -10.96
N ALA A 240 5.11 -20.53 -11.63
CA ALA A 240 5.39 -21.42 -12.75
C ALA A 240 5.54 -20.65 -14.08
N GLU A 241 4.75 -19.61 -14.30
CA GLU A 241 4.74 -18.83 -15.53
C GLU A 241 5.85 -17.77 -15.58
N TYR A 242 6.15 -17.15 -14.44
CA TYR A 242 7.12 -16.06 -14.32
C TYR A 242 8.26 -16.35 -13.33
N PRO A 243 8.94 -17.52 -13.39
CA PRO A 243 9.97 -17.90 -12.43
C PRO A 243 11.21 -16.98 -12.47
N ASP A 244 11.41 -16.29 -13.60
CA ASP A 244 12.53 -15.37 -13.82
C ASP A 244 12.13 -13.89 -13.59
N ALA A 245 10.96 -13.62 -12.99
CA ALA A 245 10.55 -12.27 -12.63
C ALA A 245 11.57 -11.63 -11.69
N THR A 246 11.94 -10.38 -11.97
CA THR A 246 12.88 -9.62 -11.15
C THR A 246 12.44 -8.18 -11.02
N VAL A 247 12.78 -7.57 -9.89
CA VAL A 247 12.65 -6.13 -9.65
C VAL A 247 14.02 -5.52 -9.36
N LYS A 248 14.25 -4.29 -9.82
CA LYS A 248 15.50 -3.57 -9.57
C LYS A 248 15.23 -2.20 -8.97
N PHE A 249 15.54 -2.06 -7.69
CA PHE A 249 15.63 -0.77 -7.01
C PHE A 249 17.05 -0.21 -7.15
N SER A 250 17.17 1.06 -7.55
CA SER A 250 18.49 1.70 -7.73
C SER A 250 18.39 3.22 -7.64
N ASN A 251 19.54 3.90 -7.51
CA ASN A 251 19.62 5.36 -7.45
C ASN A 251 18.77 5.98 -6.33
N ILE A 252 18.73 5.31 -5.16
CA ILE A 252 18.03 5.80 -3.98
C ILE A 252 18.69 7.11 -3.53
N LYS A 253 17.88 8.15 -3.36
CA LYS A 253 18.28 9.46 -2.84
C LYS A 253 17.31 9.87 -1.74
N ILE A 254 17.85 10.53 -0.72
CA ILE A 254 17.07 11.20 0.33
C ILE A 254 17.64 12.60 0.52
N GLY A 255 16.76 13.59 0.66
CA GLY A 255 17.18 14.98 0.81
C GLY A 255 15.99 15.93 0.89
N PRO A 256 16.25 17.24 1.05
CA PRO A 256 15.19 18.25 1.08
C PRO A 256 14.32 18.20 -0.17
N ILE A 257 13.08 18.68 -0.05
CA ILE A 257 12.14 18.79 -1.18
C ILE A 257 12.81 19.57 -2.33
N GLN A 258 12.63 19.09 -3.56
CA GLN A 258 13.26 19.59 -4.81
C GLN A 258 14.77 19.34 -4.98
N SER A 259 15.36 18.39 -4.25
CA SER A 259 16.78 18.00 -4.41
C SER A 259 17.05 16.78 -5.32
N TYR A 260 16.07 16.37 -6.14
CA TYR A 260 16.10 15.12 -6.94
C TYR A 260 16.76 15.23 -8.32
#